data_AF-A0A0C2D074-F1
#
_entry.id   AF-A0A0C2D074-F1
#
_cell.length_a   1.000
_cell.length_b   1.000
_cell.length_c   1.000
_cell.angle_alpha   90.00
_cell.angle_beta   90.00
_cell.angle_gamma   90.00
#
_symmetry.space_group_name_H-M   'P 1'
#
loop_
_entity.id
_entity.type
_entity.pdbx_description
1 polymer ?
#
loop_
_entity_poly.entity_id
_entity_poly.type
_entity_poly.pdbx_seq_one_letter_code
_entity_poly.pdbx_strand_id
1 'polypeptide(L)'
;MTSAPKPQAPPPDPVRAVLDLFDGPLAEIQFPDLDRETLREAADEVERRRASLSEALETVQAARNSLEAGQGKLLEQVRRAYAYASVYAEGDEALTAALADIKLDARKLAPKKKRGRPRKGGTKHQTSLSVAEDAA
;
A
#
# COMPACT_ATOMS: atom_id res chain seq x y z
N MET A 1 -0.17 8.87 0.41
CA MET A 1 0.21 7.83 -0.56
C MET A 1 -0.25 6.51 0.00
N THR A 2 -1.53 6.20 -0.22
CA THR A 2 -2.16 4.97 0.26
C THR A 2 -1.78 3.88 -0.74
N SER A 3 -1.08 2.85 -0.28
CA SER A 3 -0.68 1.71 -1.10
C SER A 3 -1.91 1.15 -1.80
N ALA A 4 -1.89 1.11 -3.14
CA ALA A 4 -2.88 0.36 -3.91
C ALA A 4 -2.94 -1.09 -3.38
N PRO A 5 -4.11 -1.75 -3.41
CA PRO A 5 -4.18 -3.17 -3.11
C PRO A 5 -3.24 -3.89 -4.07
N LYS A 6 -2.24 -4.58 -3.53
CA LYS A 6 -1.34 -5.40 -4.34
C LYS A 6 -2.21 -6.47 -5.01
N PRO A 7 -2.11 -6.67 -6.34
CA PRO A 7 -2.84 -7.76 -6.98
C PRO A 7 -2.49 -9.06 -6.27
N GLN A 8 -3.51 -9.86 -5.96
CA GLN A 8 -3.33 -11.18 -5.38
C GLN A 8 -2.33 -11.94 -6.25
N ALA A 9 -1.31 -12.57 -5.67
CA ALA A 9 -0.34 -13.33 -6.44
C ALA A 9 -1.01 -14.59 -7.01
N PRO A 10 -0.67 -15.01 -8.25
CA PRO A 10 -1.14 -16.28 -8.81
C PRO A 10 -0.68 -17.46 -7.93
N PRO A 11 -1.27 -18.65 -8.11
CA PRO A 11 -0.79 -19.85 -7.44
C PRO A 11 0.74 -19.98 -7.57
N PRO A 12 1.45 -20.42 -6.53
CA PRO A 12 2.89 -20.61 -6.57
C PRO A 12 3.32 -21.48 -7.75
N ASP A 13 4.48 -21.21 -8.34
CA ASP A 13 4.96 -21.93 -9.53
C ASP A 13 4.98 -23.48 -9.37
N PRO A 14 5.29 -24.06 -8.18
CA PRO A 14 5.17 -25.51 -7.98
C PRO A 14 3.74 -26.05 -8.11
N VAL A 15 2.72 -25.27 -7.73
CA VAL A 15 1.31 -25.69 -7.86
C VAL A 15 0.92 -25.75 -9.33
N ARG A 16 1.32 -24.74 -10.12
CA ARG A 16 1.09 -24.74 -11.57
C ARG A 16 1.80 -25.89 -12.27
N ALA A 17 3.06 -26.17 -11.90
CA ALA A 17 3.80 -27.30 -12.45
C ALA A 17 3.13 -28.66 -12.18
N VAL A 18 2.53 -28.85 -11.00
CA VAL A 18 1.76 -30.08 -10.71
C VAL A 18 0.47 -30.13 -11.53
N LEU A 19 -0.27 -29.04 -11.63
CA LEU A 19 -1.48 -28.98 -12.47
C LEU A 19 -1.16 -29.32 -13.94
N ASP A 20 -0.05 -28.79 -14.48
CA ASP A 20 0.40 -29.08 -15.84
C ASP A 20 0.73 -30.58 -16.04
N LEU A 21 1.26 -31.26 -15.01
CA LEU A 21 1.50 -32.71 -15.06
C LEU A 21 0.20 -33.51 -15.13
N PHE A 22 -0.83 -33.10 -14.38
CA PHE A 22 -2.16 -33.72 -14.41
C PHE A 22 -2.98 -33.35 -15.65
N ASP A 23 -2.63 -32.27 -16.35
CA ASP A 23 -3.19 -31.92 -17.66
C ASP A 23 -2.50 -32.62 -18.84
N GLY A 24 -1.30 -33.17 -18.63
CA GLY A 24 -0.51 -33.84 -19.65
C GLY A 24 -0.18 -35.30 -19.29
N PRO A 25 1.06 -35.59 -18.85
CA PRO A 25 1.55 -36.95 -18.70
C PRO A 25 0.79 -37.81 -17.68
N LEU A 26 0.11 -37.21 -16.71
CA LEU A 26 -0.67 -37.91 -15.68
C LEU A 26 -2.19 -37.79 -15.92
N ALA A 27 -2.63 -37.33 -17.11
CA ALA A 27 -4.05 -37.06 -17.37
C ALA A 27 -4.97 -38.28 -17.29
N GLU A 28 -4.43 -39.49 -17.48
CA GLU A 28 -5.18 -40.76 -17.37
C GLU A 28 -5.08 -41.39 -15.97
N ILE A 29 -4.25 -40.83 -15.07
CA ILE A 29 -4.04 -41.38 -13.73
C ILE A 29 -5.11 -40.85 -12.78
N GLN A 30 -5.82 -41.77 -12.15
CA GLN A 30 -6.76 -41.48 -11.08
C GLN A 30 -6.20 -42.03 -9.77
N PHE A 31 -5.93 -41.14 -8.82
CA PHE A 31 -5.73 -41.52 -7.43
C PHE A 31 -7.08 -41.48 -6.68
N PRO A 32 -7.20 -42.15 -5.52
CA PRO A 32 -8.49 -42.30 -4.84
C PRO A 32 -9.24 -40.98 -4.55
N ASP A 33 -8.52 -39.91 -4.20
CA ASP A 33 -9.09 -38.59 -3.87
C ASP A 33 -8.57 -37.48 -4.80
N LEU A 34 -7.69 -37.80 -5.74
CA LEU A 34 -6.97 -36.83 -6.55
C LEU A 34 -6.88 -37.32 -7.99
N ASP A 35 -7.43 -36.52 -8.88
CA ASP A 35 -7.34 -36.70 -10.31
C ASP A 35 -7.30 -35.33 -10.98
N ARG A 36 -7.27 -35.34 -12.31
CA ARG A 36 -7.27 -34.12 -13.10
C ARG A 36 -8.49 -33.23 -12.82
N GLU A 37 -9.68 -33.81 -12.71
CA GLU A 37 -10.93 -33.06 -12.58
C GLU A 37 -11.01 -32.36 -11.23
N THR A 38 -10.77 -33.09 -10.13
CA THR A 38 -10.71 -32.57 -8.77
C THR A 38 -9.66 -31.47 -8.60
N LEU A 39 -8.47 -31.63 -9.19
CA LEU A 39 -7.43 -30.60 -9.16
C LEU A 39 -7.81 -29.35 -9.95
N ARG A 40 -8.48 -29.52 -11.10
CA ARG A 40 -8.97 -28.41 -11.92
C ARG A 40 -10.09 -27.66 -11.22
N GLU A 41 -11.03 -28.36 -10.60
CA GLU A 41 -12.09 -27.74 -9.78
C GLU A 41 -11.50 -26.93 -8.62
N ALA A 42 -10.48 -27.46 -7.94
CA ALA A 42 -9.80 -26.75 -6.87
C ALA A 42 -9.06 -25.50 -7.39
N ALA A 43 -8.41 -25.58 -8.56
CA ALA A 43 -7.75 -24.44 -9.19
C ALA A 43 -8.77 -23.35 -9.60
N ASP A 44 -9.88 -23.75 -10.22
CA ASP A 44 -10.96 -22.85 -10.61
C ASP A 44 -11.60 -22.17 -9.39
N GLU A 45 -11.77 -22.89 -8.29
CA GLU A 45 -12.26 -22.33 -7.02
C GLU A 45 -11.30 -21.29 -6.44
N VAL A 46 -9.99 -21.55 -6.50
CA VAL A 46 -8.97 -20.56 -6.08
C VAL A 46 -9.07 -19.30 -6.93
N GLU A 47 -9.21 -19.43 -8.25
CA GLU A 47 -9.36 -18.26 -9.13
C GLU A 47 -10.67 -17.49 -8.88
N ARG A 48 -11.80 -18.18 -8.65
CA ARG A 48 -13.06 -17.53 -8.22
C ARG A 48 -12.89 -16.74 -6.92
N ARG A 49 -12.22 -17.32 -5.93
CA ARG A 49 -11.93 -16.64 -4.66
C ARG A 49 -11.02 -15.43 -4.84
N ARG A 50 -10.03 -15.52 -5.74
CA ARG A 50 -9.14 -14.40 -6.06
C ARG A 50 -9.90 -13.26 -6.74
N ALA A 51 -10.82 -13.55 -7.65
CA ALA A 51 -11.69 -12.55 -8.26
C ALA A 51 -12.58 -11.86 -7.22
N SER A 52 -13.28 -12.63 -6.38
CA SER A 52 -14.12 -12.09 -5.30
C SER A 52 -13.33 -11.22 -4.32
N LEU A 53 -12.11 -11.63 -3.98
CA LEU A 53 -11.24 -10.84 -3.13
C LEU A 53 -10.78 -9.53 -3.79
N SER A 54 -10.55 -9.54 -5.10
CA SER A 54 -10.24 -8.31 -5.85
C SER A 54 -11.38 -7.31 -5.76
N GLU A 55 -12.62 -7.73 -6.03
CA GLU A 55 -13.82 -6.89 -5.95
C GLU A 55 -14.04 -6.33 -4.53
N ALA A 56 -13.83 -7.17 -3.51
CA ALA A 56 -13.94 -6.74 -2.12
C ALA A 56 -12.89 -5.67 -1.76
N LEU A 57 -11.65 -5.82 -2.25
CA LEU A 57 -10.58 -4.84 -2.02
C LEU A 57 -10.86 -3.50 -2.72
N GLU A 58 -11.45 -3.53 -3.91
CA GLU A 58 -11.90 -2.31 -4.60
C GLU A 58 -12.99 -1.60 -3.80
N THR A 59 -13.95 -2.34 -3.26
CA THR A 59 -15.01 -1.81 -2.39
C THR A 59 -14.43 -1.18 -1.12
N VAL A 60 -13.47 -1.85 -0.47
CA VAL A 60 -12.77 -1.30 0.70
C VAL A 60 -12.02 -0.01 0.34
N GLN A 61 -11.39 0.04 -0.82
CA GLN A 61 -10.68 1.24 -1.25
C GLN A 61 -11.64 2.41 -1.53
N ALA A 62 -12.79 2.13 -2.16
CA ALA A 62 -13.83 3.14 -2.36
C ALA A 62 -14.38 3.67 -1.02
N ALA A 63 -14.63 2.78 -0.05
CA ALA A 63 -15.09 3.16 1.28
C ALA A 63 -14.06 4.05 2.02
N ARG A 64 -12.77 3.73 1.91
CA ARG A 64 -11.68 4.55 2.47
C ARG A 64 -11.65 5.95 1.86
N ASN A 65 -11.75 6.04 0.53
CA ASN A 65 -11.76 7.33 -0.16
C ASN A 65 -12.98 8.17 0.26
N SER A 66 -14.15 7.54 0.39
CA SER A 66 -15.38 8.19 0.86
C SER A 66 -15.24 8.72 2.30
N LEU A 67 -14.65 7.91 3.19
CA LEU A 67 -14.36 8.31 4.56
C LEU A 67 -13.41 9.51 4.62
N GLU A 68 -12.31 9.48 3.87
CA GLU A 68 -11.34 10.58 3.81
C GLU A 68 -12.00 11.87 3.30
N ALA A 69 -12.81 11.77 2.24
CA ALA A 69 -13.56 12.90 1.71
C ALA A 69 -14.57 13.47 2.72
N GLY A 70 -15.28 12.59 3.44
CA GLY A 70 -16.22 12.98 4.50
C GLY A 70 -15.51 13.69 5.66
N GLN A 71 -14.39 13.15 6.11
CA GLN A 71 -13.54 13.77 7.14
C GLN A 71 -13.01 15.14 6.70
N GLY A 72 -12.58 15.28 5.44
CA GLY A 72 -12.15 16.56 4.88
C GLY A 72 -13.27 17.61 4.91
N LYS A 73 -14.47 17.26 4.45
CA LYS A 73 -15.64 18.16 4.48
C LYS A 73 -16.00 18.58 5.90
N LEU A 74 -16.00 17.63 6.85
CA LEU A 74 -16.28 17.93 8.25
C LEU A 74 -15.24 18.89 8.82
N LEU A 75 -13.96 18.67 8.54
CA LEU A 75 -12.89 19.55 9.02
C LEU A 75 -13.04 20.98 8.48
N GLU A 76 -13.42 21.14 7.21
CA GLU A 76 -13.72 22.46 6.65
C GLU A 76 -14.90 23.15 7.33
N GLN A 77 -15.98 22.41 7.62
CA GLN A 77 -17.14 22.95 8.34
C GLN A 77 -16.75 23.38 9.76
N VAL A 78 -15.99 22.54 10.47
CA VAL A 78 -15.51 22.83 11.83
C VAL A 78 -14.60 24.06 11.84
N ARG A 79 -13.71 24.23 10.85
CA ARG A 79 -12.89 25.45 10.73
C ARG A 79 -13.72 26.72 10.58
N ARG A 80 -14.77 26.68 9.75
CA ARG A 80 -15.69 27.82 9.59
C ARG A 80 -16.46 28.09 10.88
N ALA A 81 -16.99 27.04 11.50
CA ALA A 81 -17.70 27.14 12.77
C ALA A 81 -16.80 27.73 13.88
N TYR A 82 -15.54 27.30 13.95
CA TYR A 82 -14.56 27.82 14.87
C TYR A 82 -14.25 29.30 14.63
N ALA A 83 -14.11 29.72 13.37
CA ALA A 83 -13.92 31.14 13.03
C ALA A 83 -15.13 31.99 13.48
N TYR A 84 -16.35 31.52 13.26
CA TYR A 84 -17.56 32.22 13.73
C TYR A 84 -17.65 32.25 15.25
N ALA A 85 -17.33 31.15 15.92
CA ALA A 85 -17.29 31.08 17.38
C ALA A 85 -16.23 32.04 17.95
N SER A 86 -15.09 32.19 17.28
CA SER A 86 -14.03 33.11 17.69
C SER A 86 -14.50 34.58 17.65
N VAL A 87 -15.19 34.98 16.58
CA VAL A 87 -15.77 36.33 16.46
C VAL A 87 -16.84 36.56 17.53
N TYR A 88 -17.69 35.56 17.79
CA TYR A 88 -18.71 35.65 18.83
C TYR A 88 -18.12 35.77 20.24
N ALA A 89 -16.98 35.13 20.49
CA ALA A 89 -16.33 35.09 21.79
C ALA A 89 -15.53 36.36 22.15
N GLU A 90 -15.38 37.34 21.25
CA GLU A 90 -14.57 38.56 21.48
C GLU A 90 -14.97 39.37 22.74
N GLY A 91 -16.18 39.15 23.29
CA GLY A 91 -16.66 39.75 24.54
C GLY A 91 -16.75 38.80 25.74
N ASP A 92 -16.36 37.53 25.59
CA ASP A 92 -16.43 36.49 26.62
C ASP A 92 -15.05 35.82 26.78
N GLU A 93 -14.34 36.19 27.84
CA GLU A 93 -13.01 35.68 28.15
C GLU A 93 -13.01 34.17 28.42
N ALA A 94 -14.07 33.63 29.03
CA ALA A 94 -14.18 32.20 29.32
C ALA A 94 -14.37 31.40 28.03
N LEU A 95 -15.19 31.91 27.11
CA LEU A 95 -15.42 31.28 25.81
C LEU A 95 -14.20 31.37 24.89
N THR A 96 -13.48 32.49 24.92
CA THR A 96 -12.23 32.69 24.18
C THR A 96 -11.15 31.72 24.65
N ALA A 97 -10.99 31.55 25.98
CA ALA A 97 -10.04 30.59 26.54
C ALA A 97 -10.38 29.14 26.13
N ALA A 98 -11.67 28.77 26.17
CA ALA A 98 -12.12 27.44 25.74
C ALA A 98 -11.85 27.16 24.25
N LEU A 99 -12.00 28.17 23.38
CA LEU A 99 -11.67 28.04 21.96
C LEU A 99 -10.16 27.95 21.72
N ALA A 100 -9.33 28.65 22.49
CA ALA A 100 -7.88 28.63 22.33
C ALA A 100 -7.26 27.24 22.57
N ASP A 101 -7.88 26.40 23.40
CA ASP A 101 -7.43 25.04 23.67
C ASP A 101 -7.68 24.08 22.48
N ILE A 102 -8.58 24.42 21.55
CA ILE A 102 -8.93 23.58 20.41
C ILE A 102 -7.93 23.78 19.27
N LYS A 103 -7.10 22.75 19.01
CA LYS A 103 -6.10 22.75 17.93
C LYS A 103 -6.62 22.06 16.67
N LEU A 104 -7.21 22.84 15.76
CA LEU A 104 -7.74 22.33 14.47
C LEU A 104 -6.66 22.09 13.41
N ASP A 105 -5.57 22.86 13.46
CA ASP A 105 -4.46 22.75 12.51
C ASP A 105 -3.22 22.15 13.19
N ALA A 106 -3.28 20.86 13.48
CA ALA A 106 -2.06 20.07 13.64
C ALA A 106 -1.40 19.91 12.26
N ARG A 107 -0.84 21.01 11.72
CA ARG A 107 0.05 20.96 10.56
C ARG A 107 1.17 20.00 10.94
N LYS A 108 1.22 18.82 10.29
CA LYS A 108 2.45 18.01 10.25
C LYS A 108 3.49 18.83 9.50
N LEU A 109 4.23 19.70 10.21
CA LEU A 109 5.40 20.34 9.65
C LEU A 109 6.32 19.21 9.19
N ALA A 110 6.53 19.11 7.87
CA ALA A 110 7.51 18.20 7.32
C ALA A 110 8.85 18.46 8.02
N PRO A 111 9.58 17.41 8.43
CA PRO A 111 10.84 17.60 9.14
C PRO A 111 11.80 18.40 8.26
N LYS A 112 12.28 19.54 8.77
CA LYS A 112 13.27 20.38 8.08
C LYS A 112 14.51 19.52 7.83
N LYS A 113 14.71 19.04 6.59
CA LYS A 113 15.97 18.42 6.18
C LYS A 113 17.09 19.43 6.44
N LYS A 114 17.97 19.12 7.39
CA LYS A 114 19.25 19.84 7.53
C LYS A 114 19.95 19.74 6.17
N ARG A 115 20.02 20.85 5.42
CA ARG A 115 20.79 20.94 4.17
C ARG A 115 22.24 20.63 4.54
N GLY A 116 22.67 19.41 4.25
CA GLY A 116 24.06 19.01 4.36
C GLY A 116 24.90 19.93 3.49
N ARG A 117 25.82 20.66 4.11
CA ARG A 117 26.87 21.40 3.43
C ARG A 117 27.82 20.39 2.78
N PRO A 118 27.99 20.34 1.45
CA PRO A 118 29.04 19.51 0.89
C PRO A 118 30.36 20.23 1.16
N ARG A 119 31.19 19.66 2.04
CA ARG A 119 32.59 20.09 2.17
C ARG A 119 33.49 19.09 1.44
N LYS A 120 33.71 19.45 0.18
CA LYS A 120 34.91 19.24 -0.67
C LYS A 120 36.17 18.75 0.06
N GLY A 121 36.75 17.65 -0.42
CA GLY A 121 38.17 17.32 -0.23
C GLY A 121 38.47 15.82 -0.14
N GLY A 122 39.21 15.27 -1.11
CA GLY A 122 39.81 13.94 -1.01
C GLY A 122 40.06 13.26 -2.36
N THR A 123 41.24 13.45 -2.91
CA THR A 123 41.69 13.06 -4.25
C THR A 123 42.17 11.59 -4.32
N LYS A 124 41.86 10.92 -5.44
CA LYS A 124 42.50 9.77 -6.15
C LYS A 124 43.28 8.70 -5.35
N HIS A 125 42.97 7.43 -5.63
CA HIS A 125 43.85 6.29 -5.95
C HIS A 125 42.92 5.10 -6.28
N GLN A 126 43.18 4.13 -7.15
CA GLN A 126 44.08 3.96 -8.28
C GLN A 126 43.51 2.74 -9.03
N THR A 127 43.71 2.69 -10.33
CA THR A 127 43.49 1.52 -11.18
C THR A 127 44.32 0.32 -10.72
N SER A 128 43.70 -0.85 -10.61
CA SER A 128 44.34 -2.12 -10.92
C SER A 128 43.32 -3.08 -11.51
N LEU A 129 43.27 -3.04 -12.85
CA LEU A 129 42.74 -4.08 -13.71
C LEU A 129 43.80 -5.19 -13.75
N SER A 130 43.44 -6.41 -13.36
CA SER A 130 44.26 -7.59 -13.64
C SER A 130 43.35 -8.79 -13.84
N VAL A 131 42.97 -9.03 -15.09
CA VAL A 131 42.60 -10.36 -15.58
C VAL A 131 43.78 -10.80 -16.44
N ALA A 132 44.53 -11.77 -15.92
CA ALA A 132 45.51 -12.50 -16.68
C ALA A 132 44.76 -13.59 -17.45
N GLU A 133 44.85 -13.56 -18.77
CA GLU A 133 44.38 -14.62 -19.65
C GLU A 133 45.46 -14.82 -20.71
N ASP A 134 46.24 -15.89 -20.55
CA ASP A 134 47.20 -16.40 -21.53
C ASP A 134 47.44 -17.91 -21.28
N ALA A 135 47.86 -18.60 -22.35
CA ALA A 135 48.04 -20.04 -22.59
C ALA A 135 46.75 -20.82 -22.96
N ALA A 136 46.43 -21.03 -24.24
CA ALA A 136 47.14 -21.74 -25.32
C ALA A 136 47.14 -23.27 -25.16
#